data_AF-A0A1I1Y8H0-F1
#
_entry.id   AF-A0A1I1Y8H0-F1
#
_cell.length_a   1.000
_cell.length_b   1.000
_cell.length_c   1.000
_cell.angle_alpha   90.00
_cell.angle_beta   90.00
_cell.angle_gamma   90.00
#
_symmetry.space_group_name_H-M   'P 1'
#
loop_
_entity.id
_entity.type
_entity.pdbx_description
1 polymer ?
#
loop_
_entity_poly.entity_id
_entity_poly.type
_entity_poly.pdbx_seq_one_letter_code
_entity_poly.pdbx_strand_id
1 'polypeptide(L)'
;MKKRKTFYKKISYGLLIAVAIGVLSGCSSKEATTAAPSPSATIEASAAASPSDTATASPTAEPEKDLNASEQLTLGYINSYYNEADVEARKKFAQEHMHPDVQSVFIFAASAVIDEKDHFLNPKVVETVDYEKDGAKGSLTLVKGDGDKEFIGLIIEDKFSFGFISTATSDDMKAAFEGVRAQFK
;
A
#
# COMPACT_ATOMS: atom_id res chain seq x y z
N MET A 1 46.51 22.82 23.94
CA MET A 1 47.32 23.28 22.79
C MET A 1 46.74 22.69 21.51
N LYS A 2 46.54 23.55 20.50
CA LYS A 2 46.10 23.25 19.13
C LYS A 2 46.97 22.17 18.47
N LYS A 3 46.36 21.35 17.61
CA LYS A 3 46.79 21.17 16.21
C LYS A 3 45.66 20.61 15.34
N ARG A 4 45.13 21.47 14.47
CA ARG A 4 44.27 21.15 13.33
C ARG A 4 45.07 20.36 12.30
N LYS A 5 44.46 19.38 11.61
CA LYS A 5 44.77 19.08 10.21
C LYS A 5 43.50 18.63 9.47
N THR A 6 42.93 19.58 8.75
CA THR A 6 42.08 19.40 7.57
C THR A 6 42.78 18.53 6.52
N PHE A 7 42.07 17.58 5.93
CA PHE A 7 42.49 16.96 4.66
C PHE A 7 41.31 16.88 3.68
N TYR A 8 41.66 17.23 2.45
CA TYR A 8 40.85 17.54 1.29
C TYR A 8 40.16 16.32 0.67
N LYS A 9 38.97 16.52 0.07
CA LYS A 9 38.80 16.31 -1.38
C LYS A 9 37.47 16.88 -1.87
N LYS A 10 37.55 18.02 -2.56
CA LYS A 10 36.53 18.44 -3.52
C LYS A 10 36.72 17.58 -4.76
N ILE A 11 35.69 16.82 -5.15
CA ILE A 11 35.65 16.16 -6.44
C ILE A 11 34.63 16.91 -7.28
N SER A 12 35.18 17.80 -8.09
CA SER A 12 34.56 18.39 -9.26
C SER A 12 34.55 17.34 -10.39
N TYR A 13 33.36 16.93 -10.83
CA TYR A 13 33.18 16.34 -12.16
C TYR A 13 32.30 17.28 -12.97
N GLY A 14 32.95 17.99 -13.88
CA GLY A 14 32.30 18.68 -14.97
C GLY A 14 32.08 17.74 -16.16
N LEU A 15 30.99 18.04 -16.87
CA LEU A 15 30.87 18.09 -18.34
C LEU A 15 31.03 16.79 -19.15
N LEU A 16 29.94 16.40 -19.83
CA LEU A 16 29.84 15.85 -21.21
C LEU A 16 28.33 15.60 -21.49
N ILE A 17 27.56 16.53 -22.06
CA ILE A 17 27.22 16.76 -23.49
C ILE A 17 26.79 15.50 -24.30
N ALA A 18 25.49 15.43 -24.66
CA ALA A 18 24.89 15.18 -25.99
C ALA A 18 23.39 14.81 -25.80
N VAL A 19 22.37 15.63 -26.17
CA VAL A 19 21.74 15.84 -27.51
C VAL A 19 21.22 14.48 -28.07
N ALA A 20 19.94 14.21 -28.40
CA ALA A 20 18.98 15.01 -29.17
C ALA A 20 17.54 14.39 -29.20
N ILE A 21 16.54 15.27 -29.37
CA ILE A 21 15.37 15.23 -30.29
C ILE A 21 14.23 14.22 -30.07
N GLY A 22 13.01 14.76 -29.97
CA GLY A 22 11.77 14.06 -30.30
C GLY A 22 10.48 14.77 -29.83
N VAL A 23 10.18 15.97 -30.33
CA VAL A 23 8.94 16.71 -30.02
C VAL A 23 7.89 16.46 -31.12
N LEU A 24 6.73 15.96 -30.69
CA LEU A 24 5.34 16.12 -31.15
C LEU A 24 5.04 16.29 -32.66
N SER A 25 4.23 15.36 -33.17
CA SER A 25 3.16 15.51 -34.18
C SER A 25 2.42 14.16 -34.23
N GLY A 26 1.11 13.99 -34.20
CA GLY A 26 -0.04 14.87 -34.25
C GLY A 26 -1.30 13.99 -34.22
N CYS A 27 -2.45 14.60 -33.92
CA CYS A 27 -3.77 14.00 -33.87
C CYS A 27 -4.15 13.18 -35.11
N SER A 28 -4.87 12.08 -34.91
CA SER A 28 -5.94 11.70 -35.81
C SER A 28 -7.15 11.27 -34.99
N SER A 29 -8.04 12.24 -34.77
CA SER A 29 -9.40 12.03 -34.27
C SER A 29 -10.19 11.32 -35.38
N LYS A 30 -10.66 10.10 -35.12
CA LYS A 30 -11.70 9.48 -35.95
C LYS A 30 -13.04 9.73 -35.26
N GLU A 31 -13.67 10.82 -35.68
CA GLU A 31 -15.06 11.13 -35.40
C GLU A 31 -15.93 10.31 -36.37
N ALA A 32 -16.92 9.61 -35.83
CA ALA A 32 -18.02 9.03 -36.61
C ALA A 32 -19.33 9.32 -35.86
N THR A 33 -19.90 10.47 -36.20
CA THR A 33 -21.30 10.81 -35.94
C THR A 33 -22.07 10.59 -37.23
N THR A 34 -23.16 9.83 -37.21
CA THR A 34 -24.51 10.26 -37.65
C THR A 34 -25.52 9.11 -37.53
N ALA A 35 -26.72 9.51 -37.13
CA ALA A 35 -27.86 8.78 -36.60
C ALA A 35 -28.67 7.90 -37.59
N ALA A 36 -29.29 6.85 -37.01
CA ALA A 36 -30.73 6.44 -37.00
C ALA A 36 -31.67 6.82 -38.18
N PRO A 37 -32.70 6.00 -38.53
CA PRO A 37 -33.79 5.64 -37.60
C PRO A 37 -34.39 4.22 -37.68
N SER A 38 -35.15 3.92 -36.61
CA SER A 38 -36.08 2.81 -36.26
C SER A 38 -37.32 2.71 -37.20
N PRO A 39 -38.37 1.83 -37.04
CA PRO A 39 -38.83 1.09 -35.83
C PRO A 39 -39.48 -0.32 -36.04
N SER A 40 -40.07 -0.83 -34.94
CA SER A 40 -41.09 -1.91 -34.80
C SER A 40 -40.57 -3.35 -34.61
N ALA A 41 -41.01 -4.17 -33.64
CA ALA A 41 -42.22 -4.12 -32.81
C ALA A 41 -42.09 -4.98 -31.52
N THR A 42 -42.81 -4.53 -30.47
CA THR A 42 -43.70 -5.30 -29.56
C THR A 42 -43.16 -6.32 -28.54
N ILE A 43 -43.13 -5.86 -27.28
CA ILE A 43 -43.77 -6.35 -26.03
C ILE A 43 -44.01 -7.87 -25.86
N GLU A 44 -43.50 -8.44 -24.75
CA GLU A 44 -44.32 -9.22 -23.81
C GLU A 44 -43.75 -9.18 -22.38
N ALA A 45 -44.61 -8.76 -21.45
CA ALA A 45 -44.40 -8.77 -20.03
C ALA A 45 -44.78 -10.14 -19.46
N SER A 46 -44.07 -10.64 -18.46
CA SER A 46 -44.65 -11.61 -17.52
C SER A 46 -44.01 -11.47 -16.15
N ALA A 47 -44.81 -10.97 -15.22
CA ALA A 47 -44.54 -10.95 -13.79
C ALA A 47 -44.76 -12.36 -13.20
N ALA A 48 -43.94 -12.72 -12.21
CA ALA A 48 -44.36 -13.56 -11.09
C ALA A 48 -43.39 -13.37 -9.92
N ALA A 49 -43.94 -12.85 -8.82
CA ALA A 49 -43.28 -12.78 -7.52
C ALA A 49 -43.39 -14.13 -6.80
N SER A 50 -42.36 -14.51 -6.03
CA SER A 50 -42.55 -14.92 -4.63
C SER A 50 -41.22 -15.15 -3.90
N PRO A 51 -41.24 -15.01 -2.56
CA PRO A 51 -40.08 -14.80 -1.73
C PRO A 51 -39.45 -16.12 -1.28
N SER A 52 -38.16 -16.09 -0.99
CA SER A 52 -37.55 -17.07 -0.08
C SER A 52 -36.68 -16.33 0.90
N ASP A 53 -37.29 -16.06 2.05
CA ASP A 53 -36.61 -15.89 3.33
C ASP A 53 -35.62 -17.04 3.52
N THR A 54 -34.36 -16.78 3.25
CA THR A 54 -33.28 -17.46 3.97
C THR A 54 -32.59 -16.39 4.78
N ALA A 55 -32.99 -16.30 6.05
CA ALA A 55 -32.26 -15.57 7.06
C ALA A 55 -30.87 -16.21 7.22
N THR A 56 -29.93 -15.80 6.38
CA THR A 56 -28.50 -15.92 6.68
C THR A 56 -28.26 -14.98 7.85
N ALA A 57 -27.99 -15.56 9.01
CA ALA A 57 -27.58 -14.83 10.19
C ALA A 57 -26.51 -13.82 9.79
N SER A 58 -26.87 -12.55 9.86
CA SER A 58 -25.93 -11.44 9.72
C SER A 58 -24.84 -11.66 10.77
N PRO A 59 -23.55 -11.73 10.39
CA PRO A 59 -22.49 -11.79 11.39
C PRO A 59 -22.69 -10.57 12.28
N THR A 60 -22.87 -10.80 13.57
CA THR A 60 -22.93 -9.74 14.57
C THR A 60 -21.77 -8.81 14.30
N ALA A 61 -22.08 -7.63 13.77
CA ALA A 61 -21.09 -6.61 13.47
C ALA A 61 -20.39 -6.31 14.79
N GLU A 62 -19.13 -6.72 14.88
CA GLU A 62 -18.23 -6.15 15.86
C GLU A 62 -18.30 -4.62 15.72
N PRO A 63 -18.27 -3.88 16.83
CA PRO A 63 -18.33 -2.43 16.77
C PRO A 63 -17.24 -1.92 15.82
N GLU A 64 -17.65 -1.24 14.75
CA GLU A 64 -16.73 -0.58 13.82
C GLU A 64 -15.95 0.45 14.64
N LYS A 65 -14.69 0.13 14.94
CA LYS A 65 -13.76 1.08 15.54
C LYS A 65 -13.52 2.18 14.50
N ASP A 66 -13.75 3.43 14.89
CA ASP A 66 -13.30 4.57 14.11
C ASP A 66 -11.77 4.53 14.02
N LEU A 67 -11.26 4.22 12.82
CA LEU A 67 -9.83 4.09 12.58
C LEU A 67 -9.20 5.46 12.35
N ASN A 68 -8.08 5.73 13.00
CA ASN A 68 -7.27 6.92 12.73
C ASN A 68 -6.48 6.79 11.41
N ALA A 69 -5.86 7.87 10.95
CA ALA A 69 -5.15 7.90 9.67
C ALA A 69 -4.00 6.86 9.57
N SER A 70 -3.25 6.64 10.65
CA SER A 70 -2.17 5.64 10.69
C SER A 70 -2.71 4.22 10.62
N GLU A 71 -3.82 3.97 11.31
CA GLU A 71 -4.53 2.70 11.30
C GLU A 71 -5.08 2.38 9.90
N GLN A 72 -5.75 3.35 9.28
CA GLN A 72 -6.27 3.24 7.91
C GLN A 72 -5.15 2.98 6.90
N LEU A 73 -4.04 3.72 6.99
CA LEU A 73 -2.91 3.57 6.07
C LEU A 73 -2.22 2.21 6.23
N THR A 74 -2.12 1.70 7.46
CA THR A 74 -1.54 0.37 7.72
C THR A 74 -2.42 -0.74 7.15
N LEU A 75 -3.75 -0.68 7.34
CA LEU A 75 -4.67 -1.62 6.71
C LEU A 75 -4.67 -1.48 5.18
N GLY A 76 -4.59 -0.25 4.67
CA GLY A 76 -4.46 0.04 3.25
C GLY A 76 -3.20 -0.59 2.64
N TYR A 77 -2.06 -0.54 3.34
CA TYR A 77 -0.84 -1.23 2.93
C TYR A 77 -1.07 -2.74 2.82
N ILE A 78 -1.67 -3.36 3.85
CA ILE A 78 -1.90 -4.81 3.85
C ILE A 78 -2.79 -5.21 2.67
N ASN A 79 -3.92 -4.53 2.49
CA ASN A 79 -4.93 -4.91 1.50
C ASN A 79 -4.54 -4.52 0.07
N SER A 80 -4.03 -3.31 -0.14
CA SER A 80 -3.82 -2.73 -1.46
C SER A 80 -2.37 -2.82 -1.95
N TYR A 81 -1.43 -3.26 -1.11
CA TYR A 81 -0.03 -3.44 -1.51
C TYR A 81 0.52 -4.83 -1.18
N TYR A 82 0.31 -5.35 0.03
CA TYR A 82 0.93 -6.62 0.44
C TYR A 82 0.19 -7.84 -0.12
N ASN A 83 -1.13 -7.88 0.04
CA ASN A 83 -1.99 -8.97 -0.45
C ASN A 83 -2.35 -8.82 -1.95
N GLU A 84 -2.12 -7.64 -2.54
CA GLU A 84 -2.46 -7.35 -3.93
C GLU A 84 -1.54 -8.11 -4.91
N ALA A 85 -2.12 -8.68 -5.97
CA ALA A 85 -1.40 -9.40 -7.02
C ALA A 85 -1.10 -8.52 -8.24
N ASP A 86 -1.89 -7.45 -8.48
CA ASP A 86 -1.64 -6.49 -9.55
C ASP A 86 -0.42 -5.61 -9.25
N VAL A 87 0.66 -5.86 -10.00
CA VAL A 87 1.93 -5.13 -9.88
C VAL A 87 1.76 -3.62 -10.10
N GLU A 88 0.90 -3.18 -11.03
CA GLU A 88 0.71 -1.75 -11.31
C GLU A 88 -0.11 -1.08 -10.20
N ALA A 89 -1.09 -1.77 -9.64
CA ALA A 89 -1.83 -1.30 -8.46
C ALA A 89 -0.88 -1.10 -7.26
N ARG A 90 0.01 -2.06 -7.01
CA ARG A 90 1.03 -1.97 -5.95
C ARG A 90 2.01 -0.82 -6.18
N LYS A 91 2.50 -0.64 -7.40
CA LYS A 91 3.39 0.49 -7.74
C LYS A 91 2.70 1.83 -7.50
N LYS A 92 1.43 1.95 -7.91
CA LYS A 92 0.63 3.16 -7.68
C LYS A 92 0.46 3.43 -6.19
N PHE A 93 0.10 2.40 -5.41
CA PHE A 93 0.01 2.54 -3.95
C PHE A 93 1.35 3.00 -3.37
N ALA A 94 2.47 2.43 -3.84
CA ALA A 94 3.78 2.82 -3.37
C ALA A 94 4.10 4.31 -3.64
N GLN A 95 3.76 4.80 -4.84
CA GLN A 95 3.95 6.21 -5.21
C GLN A 95 3.11 7.17 -4.38
N GLU A 96 1.87 6.80 -4.09
CA GLU A 96 0.89 7.67 -3.44
C GLU A 96 1.02 7.68 -1.91
N HIS A 97 1.36 6.53 -1.32
CA HIS A 97 1.18 6.29 0.11
C HIS A 97 2.46 5.98 0.90
N MET A 98 3.57 5.65 0.22
CA MET A 98 4.83 5.37 0.92
C MET A 98 5.64 6.64 1.13
N HIS A 99 6.46 6.62 2.18
CA HIS A 99 7.40 7.68 2.49
C HIS A 99 8.43 7.82 1.37
N PRO A 100 8.77 9.06 0.92
CA PRO A 100 9.62 9.29 -0.26
C PRO A 100 10.93 8.49 -0.25
N ASP A 101 11.57 8.36 0.91
CA ASP A 101 12.85 7.66 1.06
C ASP A 101 12.79 6.16 0.74
N VAL A 102 11.61 5.53 0.85
CA VAL A 102 11.43 4.09 0.61
C VAL A 102 10.65 3.79 -0.66
N GLN A 103 10.06 4.80 -1.32
CA GLN A 103 9.21 4.61 -2.51
C GLN A 103 9.87 3.75 -3.58
N SER A 104 11.14 4.05 -3.92
CA SER A 104 11.86 3.32 -4.96
C SER A 104 12.04 1.83 -4.61
N VAL A 105 12.28 1.51 -3.34
CA VAL A 105 12.41 0.14 -2.84
C VAL A 105 11.09 -0.60 -2.96
N PHE A 106 9.98 0.02 -2.54
CA PHE A 106 8.65 -0.59 -2.64
C PHE A 106 8.15 -0.69 -4.09
N ILE A 107 8.48 0.26 -4.98
CA ILE A 107 8.17 0.16 -6.40
C ILE A 107 8.93 -1.01 -7.05
N PHE A 108 10.20 -1.19 -6.68
CA PHE A 108 11.00 -2.34 -7.13
C PHE A 108 10.43 -3.67 -6.60
N ALA A 109 10.10 -3.72 -5.31
CA ALA A 109 9.54 -4.89 -4.65
C ALA A 109 8.11 -5.25 -5.09
N ALA A 110 7.37 -4.32 -5.72
CA ALA A 110 6.01 -4.55 -6.20
C ALA A 110 5.89 -5.69 -7.23
N SER A 111 7.01 -6.09 -7.86
CA SER A 111 7.07 -7.22 -8.78
C SER A 111 7.10 -8.59 -8.08
N ALA A 112 7.43 -8.65 -6.79
CA ALA A 112 7.46 -9.88 -6.01
C ALA A 112 6.07 -10.17 -5.44
N VAL A 113 5.30 -10.99 -6.14
CA VAL A 113 3.96 -11.42 -5.69
C VAL A 113 4.09 -12.32 -4.47
N ILE A 114 3.27 -12.07 -3.46
CA ILE A 114 3.23 -12.86 -2.23
C ILE A 114 2.23 -14.02 -2.41
N ASP A 115 2.63 -15.24 -2.05
CA ASP A 115 1.75 -16.41 -2.10
C ASP A 115 0.50 -16.18 -1.23
N GLU A 116 -0.67 -16.62 -1.69
CA GLU A 116 -1.95 -16.45 -0.98
C GLU A 116 -1.91 -17.01 0.45
N LYS A 117 -1.18 -18.11 0.67
CA LYS A 117 -0.99 -18.70 2.01
C LYS A 117 -0.32 -17.72 3.00
N ASP A 118 0.43 -16.75 2.50
CA ASP A 118 1.16 -15.78 3.30
C ASP A 118 0.38 -14.47 3.49
N HIS A 119 -0.75 -14.29 2.79
CA HIS A 119 -1.61 -13.11 2.94
C HIS A 119 -2.12 -12.93 4.37
N PHE A 120 -2.33 -11.69 4.76
CA PHE A 120 -3.01 -11.33 6.01
C PHE A 120 -4.51 -11.27 5.73
N LEU A 121 -5.22 -12.35 6.08
CA LEU A 121 -6.67 -12.42 5.96
C LEU A 121 -7.33 -11.79 7.18
N ASN A 122 -8.46 -11.12 6.94
CA ASN A 122 -9.26 -10.42 7.96
C ASN A 122 -8.44 -9.53 8.91
N PRO A 123 -7.58 -8.63 8.38
CA PRO A 123 -6.69 -7.83 9.23
C PRO A 123 -7.49 -6.87 10.11
N LYS A 124 -7.21 -6.90 11.42
CA LYS A 124 -7.81 -6.01 12.42
C LYS A 124 -6.74 -5.28 13.20
N VAL A 125 -6.94 -3.98 13.39
CA VAL A 125 -6.07 -3.16 14.22
C VAL A 125 -6.24 -3.55 15.69
N VAL A 126 -5.12 -3.78 16.37
CA VAL A 126 -5.08 -4.08 17.80
C VAL A 126 -4.76 -2.82 18.60
N GLU A 127 -3.66 -2.16 18.26
CA GLU A 127 -3.13 -1.02 19.01
C GLU A 127 -2.26 -0.15 18.09
N THR A 128 -2.22 1.15 18.37
CA THR A 128 -1.28 2.10 17.77
C THR A 128 -0.52 2.80 18.89
N VAL A 129 0.80 2.89 18.76
CA VAL A 129 1.68 3.57 19.73
C VAL A 129 2.53 4.63 19.02
N ASP A 130 2.96 5.64 19.77
CA ASP A 130 3.89 6.65 19.27
C ASP A 130 5.27 6.04 19.00
N TYR A 131 5.94 6.52 17.95
CA TYR A 131 7.29 6.13 17.58
C TYR A 131 8.22 7.33 17.58
N GLU A 132 9.38 7.17 18.22
CA GLU A 132 10.48 8.13 18.12
C GLU A 132 11.82 7.39 18.11
N LYS A 133 12.61 7.58 17.05
CA LYS A 133 13.96 7.02 16.94
C LYS A 133 14.82 7.86 16.01
N ASP A 134 16.05 8.13 16.42
CA ASP A 134 17.04 8.88 15.62
C ASP A 134 16.51 10.25 15.11
N GLY A 135 15.62 10.87 15.88
CA GLY A 135 14.97 12.14 15.55
C GLY A 135 13.76 12.03 14.61
N ALA A 136 13.48 10.86 14.03
CA ALA A 136 12.25 10.59 13.30
C ALA A 136 11.11 10.32 14.28
N LYS A 137 9.94 10.91 14.00
CA LYS A 137 8.72 10.75 14.80
C LYS A 137 7.59 10.20 13.93
N GLY A 138 6.72 9.42 14.53
CA GLY A 138 5.64 8.76 13.81
C GLY A 138 4.80 7.88 14.72
N SER A 139 4.21 6.85 14.13
CA SER A 139 3.43 5.85 14.85
C SER A 139 3.75 4.44 14.39
N LEU A 140 3.57 3.47 15.29
CA LEU A 140 3.57 2.05 14.98
C LEU A 140 2.15 1.52 15.20
N THR A 141 1.59 0.84 14.19
CA THR A 141 0.27 0.22 14.28
C THR A 141 0.38 -1.29 14.20
N LEU A 142 -0.05 -1.99 15.24
CA LEU A 142 -0.14 -3.44 15.30
C LEU A 142 -1.48 -3.90 14.72
N VAL A 143 -1.41 -4.83 13.78
CA VAL A 143 -2.54 -5.49 13.13
C VAL A 143 -2.42 -7.00 13.31
N LYS A 144 -3.53 -7.66 13.61
CA LYS A 144 -3.65 -9.12 13.61
C LYS A 144 -4.46 -9.59 12.43
N GLY A 145 -3.96 -10.60 11.73
CA GLY A 145 -4.72 -11.38 10.75
C GLY A 145 -5.00 -12.78 11.28
N ASP A 146 -5.65 -13.59 10.43
CA ASP A 146 -5.92 -14.99 10.76
C ASP A 146 -4.63 -15.81 10.99
N GLY A 147 -4.73 -16.86 11.80
CA GLY A 147 -3.64 -17.83 12.00
C GLY A 147 -2.43 -17.26 12.76
N ASP A 148 -2.68 -16.45 13.78
CA ASP A 148 -1.67 -15.80 14.64
C ASP A 148 -0.69 -14.87 13.88
N LYS A 149 -1.03 -14.46 12.65
CA LYS A 149 -0.23 -13.52 11.88
C LYS A 149 -0.36 -12.12 12.47
N GLU A 150 0.78 -11.49 12.70
CA GLU A 150 0.87 -10.10 13.14
C GLU A 150 1.67 -9.28 12.14
N PHE A 151 1.22 -8.06 11.93
CA PHE A 151 1.88 -7.05 11.11
C PHE A 151 2.01 -5.77 11.92
N ILE A 152 3.17 -5.12 11.85
CA ILE A 152 3.37 -3.80 12.43
C ILE A 152 3.74 -2.83 11.31
N GLY A 153 2.90 -1.82 11.09
CA GLY A 153 3.19 -0.73 10.15
C GLY A 153 3.83 0.45 10.86
N LEU A 154 4.92 0.98 10.30
CA LEU A 154 5.55 2.23 10.72
C LEU A 154 5.10 3.36 9.79
N ILE A 155 4.47 4.39 10.37
CA ILE A 155 4.06 5.60 9.66
C ILE A 155 4.92 6.77 10.14
N ILE A 156 5.55 7.50 9.21
CA ILE A 156 6.33 8.71 9.47
C ILE A 156 5.81 9.79 8.52
N GLU A 157 5.59 11.01 9.01
CA GLU A 157 5.07 12.14 8.21
C GLU A 157 3.80 11.77 7.41
N ASP A 158 2.87 11.06 8.06
CA ASP A 158 1.61 10.56 7.47
C ASP A 158 1.80 9.65 6.24
N LYS A 159 2.99 9.06 6.07
CA LYS A 159 3.33 8.12 5.01
C LYS A 159 3.82 6.78 5.55
N PHE A 160 3.53 5.71 4.82
CA PHE A 160 3.97 4.38 5.19
C PHE A 160 5.47 4.23 4.93
N SER A 161 6.24 3.89 5.95
CA SER A 161 7.70 3.77 5.85
C SER A 161 8.16 2.32 5.80
N PHE A 162 7.67 1.48 6.72
CA PHE A 162 8.13 0.09 6.79
C PHE A 162 7.11 -0.84 7.44
N GLY A 163 7.15 -2.12 7.07
CA GLY A 163 6.32 -3.17 7.64
C GLY A 163 7.16 -4.26 8.31
N PHE A 164 6.75 -4.70 9.49
CA PHE A 164 7.35 -5.82 10.22
C PHE A 164 6.34 -6.96 10.27
N ILE A 165 6.77 -8.18 9.96
CA ILE A 165 5.88 -9.34 9.76
C ILE A 165 6.30 -10.47 10.71
N SER A 166 5.37 -11.02 11.49
CA SER A 166 5.65 -12.09 12.45
C SER A 166 6.08 -13.41 11.80
N THR A 167 5.72 -13.61 10.54
CA THR A 167 6.04 -14.82 9.76
C THR A 167 7.36 -14.74 9.00
N ALA A 168 8.15 -13.68 9.21
CA ALA A 168 9.45 -13.54 8.56
C ALA A 168 10.38 -14.71 8.90
N THR A 169 11.14 -15.19 7.90
CA THR A 169 11.97 -16.40 8.04
C THR A 169 13.43 -16.11 8.38
N SER A 170 13.95 -14.94 7.99
CA SER A 170 15.33 -14.54 8.32
C SER A 170 15.45 -14.04 9.76
N ASP A 171 16.57 -14.36 10.40
CA ASP A 171 16.79 -14.01 11.82
C ASP A 171 16.80 -12.49 12.05
N ASP A 172 17.35 -11.72 11.11
CA ASP A 172 17.36 -10.26 11.18
C ASP A 172 15.94 -9.67 11.15
N MET A 173 15.06 -10.20 10.30
CA MET A 173 13.67 -9.72 10.21
C MET A 173 12.84 -10.15 11.41
N LYS A 174 13.06 -11.37 11.92
CA LYS A 174 12.43 -11.81 13.18
C LYS A 174 12.84 -10.92 14.34
N ALA A 175 14.15 -10.68 14.50
CA ALA A 175 14.66 -9.81 15.56
C ALA A 175 14.11 -8.38 15.44
N ALA A 176 13.99 -7.86 14.21
CA ALA A 176 13.35 -6.56 13.97
C ALA A 176 11.87 -6.56 14.36
N PHE A 177 11.10 -7.59 13.99
CA PHE A 177 9.70 -7.72 14.39
C PHE A 177 9.56 -7.77 15.92
N GLU A 178 10.28 -8.67 16.59
CA GLU A 178 10.21 -8.82 18.05
C GLU A 178 10.61 -7.53 18.78
N GLY A 179 11.67 -6.86 18.31
CA GLY A 179 12.13 -5.60 18.88
C GLY A 179 11.09 -4.48 18.80
N VAL A 180 10.30 -4.44 17.72
CA VAL A 180 9.21 -3.46 17.56
C VAL A 180 7.95 -3.92 18.30
N ARG A 181 7.63 -5.22 18.27
CA ARG A 181 6.45 -5.81 18.93
C ARG A 181 6.46 -5.60 20.44
N ALA A 182 7.65 -5.54 21.05
CA ALA A 182 7.85 -5.26 22.48
C ALA A 182 7.39 -3.86 22.93
N GLN A 183 7.07 -2.95 22.00
CA GLN A 183 6.51 -1.62 22.32
C GLN A 183 5.01 -1.65 22.61
N PHE A 184 4.33 -2.73 22.25
CA PHE A 184 2.89 -2.93 22.41
C PHE A 184 2.59 -3.77 23.66
N LYS A 185 1.40 -3.60 24.23
CA LYS A 185 1.00 -4.29 25.48
C LYS A 185 0.32 -5.63 25.24
#